data_AF-A0A8K0P925-F1
#
_entry.id   AF-A0A8K0P925-F1
#
_cell.length_a   1.000
_cell.length_b   1.000
_cell.length_c   1.000
_cell.angle_alpha   90.00
_cell.angle_beta   90.00
_cell.angle_gamma   90.00
#
_symmetry.space_group_name_H-M   'P 1'
#
loop_
_entity.id
_entity.type
_entity.pdbx_description
1 polymer ?
#
loop_
_entity_poly.entity_id
_entity_poly.type
_entity_poly.pdbx_seq_one_letter_code
_entity_poly.pdbx_strand_id
1 'polypeptide(L)' 'MTLSVFVRQEINYDSPRGGVSVITEKGDITTSYLLIQRARAADSGKYTCNPSNANPKTLVVHHLLSMLGL' A
#
# COMPACT_ATOMS: atom_id res chain seq x y z
N MET A 1 8.96 -1.59 10.85
CA MET A 1 8.92 -1.19 9.43
C MET A 1 7.54 -0.65 9.18
N THR A 2 7.39 0.67 9.08
CA THR A 2 6.08 1.28 8.85
C THR A 2 5.92 1.48 7.36
N LEU A 3 5.02 0.71 6.75
CA LEU A 3 4.67 0.89 5.35
C LEU A 3 3.60 1.99 5.28
N SER A 4 4.02 3.24 5.12
CA SER A 4 3.13 4.40 4.97
C SER A 4 3.02 4.79 3.50
N VAL A 5 1.84 4.64 2.90
CA VAL A 5 1.61 5.00 1.50
C VAL A 5 1.12 6.43 1.38
N PHE A 6 1.77 7.22 0.51
CA PHE A 6 1.38 8.58 0.17
C PHE A 6 0.69 8.62 -1.20
N VAL A 7 -0.59 8.24 -1.25
CA VAL A 7 -1.48 8.80 -2.28
C VAL A 7 -1.86 10.22 -1.82
N ARG A 8 -2.61 11.01 -2.59
CA ARG A 8 -3.04 12.39 -2.22
C ARG A 8 -3.67 12.51 -0.80
N GLN A 9 -3.96 11.37 -0.16
CA GLN A 9 -4.23 11.15 1.25
C GLN A 9 -3.43 9.91 1.71
N GLU A 10 -2.91 9.89 2.95
CA GLU A 10 -2.13 8.74 3.45
C GLU A 10 -3.02 7.49 3.51
N ILE A 11 -2.63 6.42 2.80
CA ILE A 11 -3.29 5.11 2.88
C ILE A 11 -2.46 4.24 3.81
N ASN A 12 -2.84 4.20 5.08
CA ASN A 12 -2.25 3.32 6.09
C ASN A 12 -3.36 2.51 6.79
N TYR A 13 -3.03 1.84 7.89
CA TYR A 13 -4.00 1.07 8.68
C TYR A 13 -5.10 1.93 9.31
N ASP A 14 -4.90 3.24 9.47
CA ASP A 14 -5.88 4.21 9.99
C ASP A 14 -6.65 4.93 8.87
N SER A 15 -6.48 4.51 7.61
CA SER A 15 -7.10 5.19 6.47
C SER A 15 -8.63 5.12 6.54
N PRO A 16 -9.35 6.26 6.39
CA PRO A 16 -10.82 6.29 6.39
C PRO A 16 -11.43 5.56 5.18
N ARG A 17 -10.61 5.17 4.20
CA ARG A 17 -11.01 4.34 3.06
C ARG A 17 -11.70 3.05 3.48
N GLY A 18 -11.23 2.44 4.58
CA GLY A 18 -11.60 1.08 4.98
C GLY A 18 -11.08 0.01 4.00
N GLY A 19 -11.11 -1.26 4.42
CA GLY A 19 -10.61 -2.38 3.61
C GLY A 19 -9.11 -2.32 3.32
N VAL A 20 -8.35 -1.65 4.18
CA VAL A 20 -6.89 -1.60 4.16
C VAL A 20 -6.37 -2.40 5.35
N SER A 21 -5.32 -3.20 5.14
CA SER A 21 -4.66 -3.94 6.21
C SER A 21 -3.16 -3.94 5.98
N VAL A 22 -2.40 -3.77 7.04
CA VAL A 22 -0.95 -3.89 7.03
C VAL A 22 -0.57 -5.15 7.80
N ILE A 23 0.12 -6.08 7.13
CA ILE A 23 0.64 -7.30 7.74
C ILE A 23 2.14 -7.16 7.83
N THR A 24 2.70 -7.43 9.01
CA THR A 24 4.15 -7.48 9.20
C THR A 24 4.55 -8.89 9.58
N GLU A 25 5.33 -9.53 8.71
CA GLU A 25 5.96 -10.82 8.99
C GLU A 25 7.38 -10.56 9.51
N LYS A 26 7.65 -11.03 10.73
CA LYS A 26 8.96 -10.92 11.36
C LYS A 26 9.72 -12.22 11.20
N GLY A 27 10.96 -12.12 10.73
CA GLY A 27 11.92 -13.21 10.60
C GLY A 27 13.31 -12.62 10.34
N ASP A 28 14.23 -13.43 9.81
CA ASP A 28 15.56 -12.96 9.39
C ASP A 28 15.47 -11.78 8.40
N ILE A 29 14.45 -11.82 7.56
CA ILE A 29 13.99 -10.70 6.75
C ILE A 29 12.60 -10.31 7.26
N THR A 30 12.46 -9.06 7.70
CA THR A 30 11.14 -8.51 8.05
C THR A 30 10.45 -8.00 6.79
N THR A 31 9.26 -8.53 6.51
CA THR A 31 8.47 -8.15 5.32
C THR A 31 7.17 -7.49 5.75
N SER A 32 6.82 -6.38 5.09
CA SER A 32 5.55 -5.69 5.32
C SER A 32 4.70 -5.75 4.06
N TYR A 33 3.44 -6.17 4.21
CA TYR A 33 2.44 -6.22 3.15
C TYR A 33 1.37 -5.17 3.42
N LEU A 34 1.03 -4.39 2.38
CA LEU A 34 -0.17 -3.57 2.37
C LEU A 34 -1.20 -4.27 1.50
N LEU A 35 -2.34 -4.59 2.09
CA LEU A 35 -3.48 -5.19 1.41
C LEU A 35 -4.58 -4.16 1.27
N ILE A 36 -5.01 -3.93 0.02
CA ILE A 36 -6.11 -3.01 -0.31
C ILE A 36 -7.21 -3.83 -0.98
N GLN A 37 -8.32 -4.03 -0.27
CA GLN A 37 -9.47 -4.76 -0.79
C GLN A 37 -10.33 -3.86 -1.68
N ARG A 38 -10.86 -4.44 -2.77
CA ARG A 38 -11.71 -3.77 -3.76
C ARG A 38 -11.07 -2.45 -4.23
N ALA A 39 -9.86 -2.56 -4.78
CA ALA A 39 -9.10 -1.42 -5.25
C ALA A 39 -9.91 -0.60 -6.28
N ARG A 40 -9.72 0.72 -6.26
CA ARG A 40 -10.41 1.69 -7.12
C ARG A 40 -9.38 2.54 -7.84
N ALA A 41 -9.82 3.27 -8.87
CA ALA A 41 -8.97 4.23 -9.58
C ALA A 41 -8.28 5.22 -8.61
N ALA A 42 -8.97 5.66 -7.56
CA ALA A 42 -8.45 6.57 -6.54
C ALA A 42 -7.33 6.00 -5.67
N ASP A 43 -7.15 4.68 -5.63
CA ASP A 43 -6.04 4.03 -4.91
C ASP A 43 -4.72 4.10 -5.70
N SER A 44 -4.76 4.53 -6.97
CA SER A 44 -3.55 4.72 -7.78
C SER A 44 -2.71 5.88 -7.23
N GLY A 45 -1.38 5.74 -7.23
CA GLY A 45 -0.49 6.81 -6.75
C GLY A 45 0.91 6.33 -6.40
N LYS A 46 1.63 7.14 -5.64
CA LYS A 46 2.98 6.82 -5.16
C LYS A 46 2.88 6.07 -3.83
N TYR A 47 3.53 4.92 -3.76
CA TYR A 47 3.58 4.07 -2.59
C TYR A 47 5.02 4.09 -2.09
N THR A 48 5.23 4.52 -0.85
CA THR A 48 6.56 4.61 -0.25
C THR A 48 6.67 3.60 0.88
N CYS A 49 7.77 2.87 0.89
CA CYS A 49 8.17 2.06 2.02
C CYS A 49 9.25 2.81 2.81
N ASN A 50 9.05 3.00 4.11
CA ASN A 50 9.98 3.73 4.97
C ASN A 50 10.37 2.87 6.20
N PRO A 51 11.36 1.97 6.07
CA PRO A 51 11.88 1.21 7.19
C PRO A 51 12.65 2.11 8.18
N SER A 52 12.73 1.72 9.45
CA SER A 52 13.41 2.49 10.50
C SER A 52 14.95 2.43 10.43
N ASN A 53 15.50 1.50 9.65
CA ASN A 53 16.92 1.18 9.58
C ASN A 53 17.47 1.17 8.15
N ALA A 54 16.72 1.68 7.17
CA ALA A 54 17.12 1.70 5.77
C ALA A 54 16.51 2.91 5.04
N ASN A 55 17.04 3.21 3.87
CA ASN A 55 16.51 4.30 3.05
C ASN A 55 15.11 3.94 2.50
N PRO A 56 14.20 4.93 2.42
CA PRO A 56 12.89 4.71 1.85
C PRO A 56 12.98 4.35 0.36
N LYS A 57 11.98 3.57 -0.10
CA LYS A 57 11.81 3.20 -1.51
C LYS A 57 10.41 3.55 -1.96
N THR A 58 10.28 4.09 -3.17
CA THR A 58 9.00 4.53 -3.72
C THR A 58 8.74 3.84 -5.05
N LEU A 59 7.49 3.42 -5.24
CA LEU A 59 6.97 2.84 -6.49
C LEU A 59 5.65 3.53 -6.86
N VAL A 60 5.22 3.36 -8.11
CA VAL A 60 3.95 3.91 -8.61
C VAL A 60 3.00 2.75 -8.88
N VAL A 61 1.79 2.85 -8.32
CA VAL A 61 0.71 1.88 -8.53
C VAL A 61 -0.36 2.50 -9.43
N HIS A 62 -0.79 1.72 -10.42
CA HIS A 62 -1.89 2.08 -11.30
C HIS A 62 -2.98 1.02 -11.20
N HIS A 63 -4.20 1.45 -10.88
CA HIS A 63 -5.39 0.62 -10.96
C HIS A 63 -5.83 0.50 -12.42
N LEU A 64 -5.88 -0.73 -12.93
CA LEU A 64 -6.39 -1.04 -14.26
C LEU A 64 -7.79 -1.64 -14.12
N LEU A 65 -8.79 -1.02 -14.73
CA LEU A 65 -10.13 -1.60 -14.84
C LEU A 65 -10.04 -2.81 -15.77
N SER A 66 -10.24 -4.01 -15.23
CA SER A 66 -10.43 -5.21 -16.03
C SER A 66 -11.82 -5.15 -16.67
N MET A 67 -11.87 -5.05 -18.00
CA MET A 67 -13.09 -5.21 -18.78
C MET A 67 -13.28 -6.68 -19.13
N LEU A 68 -13.70 -7.49 -18.17
CA LEU A 68 -14.18 -8.85 -18.44
C LEU A 68 -15.60 -8.97 -17.90
N GLY A 69 -16.59 -8.94 -18.81
CA GLY A 69 -18.00 -9.12 -18.50
C GLY A 69 -19.05 -8.54 -19.47
N LEU A 70 -18.69 -8.17 -20.72
CA LEU A 70 -19.63 -8.13 -21.85
C LEU A 70 -19.35 -9.34 -22.75
#